data_AF-A0A8T7D601-F1
#
_entry.id   AF-A0A8T7D601-F1
#
_cell.length_a   1.000
_cell.length_b   1.000
_cell.length_c   1.000
_cell.angle_alpha   90.00
_cell.angle_beta   90.00
_cell.angle_gamma   90.00
#
_symmetry.space_group_name_H-M   'P 1'
#
loop_
_entity.id
_entity.type
_entity.pdbx_description
1 polymer ?
#
loop_
_entity_poly.entity_id
_entity_poly.type
_entity_poly.pdbx_seq_one_letter_code
_entity_poly.pdbx_strand_id
1 'polypeptide(L)'
;MLILLFSTCAYAAGASANEAIYPLVTYKCNEEADIITLTNSILKGKEGASYKYSDEDGTYSPWDLVEIDRRTERTRIVRTKKIVKTCKLSSGEYTITIEPQVFSNNLSGTCGTSISSAFTVTFDGFDIRERTPFEDYCRGNSPIITRVTIFGKTSEVKVKRLPRYKFY
;
A
#
# COMPACT_ATOMS: atom_id res chain seq x y z
N MET A 1 -31.66 -10.05 60.04
CA MET A 1 -30.47 -10.53 59.31
C MET A 1 -30.65 -10.14 57.85
N LEU A 2 -30.05 -9.03 57.42
CA LEU A 2 -30.24 -8.43 56.09
C LEU A 2 -29.06 -8.86 55.21
N ILE A 3 -29.31 -9.64 54.17
CA ILE A 3 -28.29 -10.14 53.24
C ILE A 3 -28.16 -9.12 52.10
N LEU A 4 -27.06 -8.36 52.08
CA LEU A 4 -26.66 -7.50 50.98
C LEU A 4 -26.01 -8.35 49.87
N LEU A 5 -26.72 -8.53 48.76
CA LEU A 5 -26.19 -9.10 47.52
C LEU A 5 -25.38 -8.03 46.77
N PHE A 6 -24.05 -8.15 46.81
CA PHE A 6 -23.15 -7.42 45.91
C PHE A 6 -23.12 -8.12 44.54
N SER A 7 -23.83 -7.58 43.55
CA SER A 7 -23.65 -7.96 42.15
C SER A 7 -22.35 -7.34 41.62
N THR A 8 -21.36 -8.19 41.36
CA THR A 8 -20.13 -7.80 40.65
C THR A 8 -20.41 -7.79 39.14
N CYS A 9 -20.55 -6.60 38.56
CA CYS A 9 -20.50 -6.43 37.10
C CYS A 9 -19.07 -6.70 36.62
N ALA A 10 -18.83 -7.89 36.07
CA ALA A 10 -17.61 -8.20 35.35
C ALA A 10 -17.64 -7.44 34.01
N TYR A 11 -16.91 -6.33 33.93
CA TYR A 11 -16.60 -5.68 32.66
C TYR A 11 -15.60 -6.57 31.91
N ALA A 12 -16.09 -7.35 30.95
CA ALA A 12 -15.23 -7.98 29.95
C ALA A 12 -14.67 -6.87 29.05
N ALA A 13 -13.46 -6.39 29.36
CA ALA A 13 -12.67 -5.61 28.42
C ALA A 13 -12.35 -6.53 27.24
N GLY A 14 -13.09 -6.40 26.15
CA GLY A 14 -12.78 -7.08 24.90
C GLY A 14 -11.40 -6.63 24.43
N ALA A 15 -10.41 -7.50 24.56
CA ALA A 15 -9.13 -7.31 23.89
C ALA A 15 -9.39 -7.28 22.39
N SER A 16 -9.38 -6.10 21.76
CA SER A 16 -9.40 -6.03 20.31
C SER A 16 -8.06 -6.59 19.82
N ALA A 17 -8.07 -7.82 19.32
CA ALA A 17 -6.92 -8.35 18.60
C ALA A 17 -6.56 -7.36 17.48
N ASN A 18 -5.29 -6.96 17.39
CA ASN A 18 -4.84 -6.11 16.31
C ASN A 18 -5.07 -6.86 14.99
N GLU A 19 -6.00 -6.39 14.16
CA GLU A 19 -6.38 -7.09 12.95
C GLU A 19 -5.21 -7.12 11.97
N ALA A 20 -5.05 -8.23 11.25
CA ALA A 20 -4.05 -8.34 10.18
C ALA A 20 -4.29 -7.26 9.11
N ILE A 21 -3.21 -6.65 8.64
CA ILE A 21 -3.22 -5.57 7.65
C ILE A 21 -2.71 -6.11 6.31
N TYR A 22 -3.44 -5.79 5.25
CA TYR A 22 -3.14 -6.19 3.88
C TYR A 22 -3.02 -4.92 3.02
N PRO A 23 -1.80 -4.51 2.64
CA PRO A 23 -1.60 -3.33 1.80
C PRO A 23 -2.22 -3.52 0.41
N LEU A 24 -2.90 -2.49 -0.07
CA LEU A 24 -3.56 -2.48 -1.37
C LEU A 24 -3.11 -1.23 -2.14
N VAL A 25 -2.55 -1.46 -3.33
CA VAL A 25 -2.34 -0.40 -4.33
C VAL A 25 -3.36 -0.56 -5.44
N THR A 26 -4.04 0.52 -5.78
CA THR A 26 -4.98 0.56 -6.91
C THR A 26 -4.47 1.51 -7.98
N TYR A 27 -4.45 1.07 -9.23
CA TYR A 27 -4.23 1.88 -10.42
C TYR A 27 -5.53 2.04 -11.20
N LYS A 28 -5.82 3.27 -11.62
CA LYS A 28 -6.96 3.56 -12.50
C LYS A 28 -6.56 4.58 -13.55
N CYS A 29 -6.67 4.18 -14.82
CA CYS A 29 -6.67 5.08 -15.98
C CYS A 29 -8.13 5.50 -16.25
N ASN A 30 -8.40 6.80 -16.32
CA ASN A 30 -9.70 7.34 -16.70
C ASN A 30 -9.50 8.34 -17.84
N GLU A 31 -9.66 7.85 -19.07
CA GLU A 31 -9.45 8.63 -20.29
C GLU A 31 -10.50 9.75 -20.43
N GLU A 32 -11.76 9.49 -20.05
CA GLU A 32 -12.86 10.48 -20.12
C GLU A 32 -12.61 11.68 -19.20
N ALA A 33 -12.11 11.42 -17.99
CA ALA A 33 -11.75 12.46 -17.03
C ALA A 33 -10.31 12.99 -17.22
N ASP A 34 -9.58 12.45 -18.19
CA ASP A 34 -8.19 12.81 -18.51
C ASP A 34 -7.23 12.71 -17.31
N ILE A 35 -7.37 11.64 -16.51
CA ILE A 35 -6.58 11.43 -15.30
C ILE A 35 -6.14 9.97 -15.11
N ILE A 36 -4.99 9.81 -14.45
CA ILE A 36 -4.59 8.55 -13.81
C ILE A 36 -4.62 8.74 -12.31
N THR A 37 -5.11 7.75 -11.58
CA THR A 37 -5.08 7.73 -10.12
C THR A 37 -4.37 6.49 -9.61
N LEU A 38 -3.39 6.69 -8.72
CA LEU A 38 -2.88 5.65 -7.84
C LEU A 38 -3.43 5.87 -6.43
N THR A 39 -3.91 4.81 -5.79
CA THR A 39 -4.33 4.84 -4.39
C THR A 39 -3.53 3.82 -3.61
N ASN A 40 -3.09 4.21 -2.42
CA ASN A 40 -2.52 3.31 -1.42
C ASN A 40 -3.50 3.26 -0.24
N SER A 41 -3.93 2.06 0.11
CA SER A 41 -4.89 1.79 1.18
C SER A 41 -4.52 0.50 1.92
N ILE A 42 -5.26 0.21 2.98
CA ILE A 42 -5.14 -1.04 3.73
C ILE A 42 -6.50 -1.72 3.82
N LEU A 43 -6.49 -3.03 3.67
CA LEU A 43 -7.59 -3.89 4.06
C LEU A 43 -7.27 -4.52 5.41
N LYS A 44 -8.29 -4.79 6.22
CA LYS A 44 -8.11 -5.35 7.58
C LYS A 44 -8.89 -6.65 7.76
N GLY A 45 -8.40 -7.49 8.65
CA GLY A 45 -9.11 -8.67 9.13
C GLY A 45 -9.55 -9.62 8.00
N LYS A 46 -10.82 -10.02 8.02
CA LYS A 46 -11.39 -10.99 7.07
C LYS A 46 -11.49 -10.43 5.64
N GLU A 47 -11.71 -9.12 5.50
CA GLU A 47 -11.79 -8.47 4.19
C GLU A 47 -10.47 -8.61 3.47
N GLY A 48 -9.37 -8.18 4.10
CA GLY A 48 -8.05 -8.28 3.50
C GLY A 48 -7.58 -9.72 3.26
N ALA A 49 -7.93 -10.65 4.16
CA ALA A 49 -7.58 -12.07 4.01
C ALA A 49 -8.24 -12.75 2.80
N SER A 50 -9.39 -12.25 2.36
CA SER A 50 -10.19 -12.83 1.26
C SER A 50 -10.16 -12.02 -0.02
N TYR A 51 -9.48 -10.87 -0.02
CA TYR A 51 -9.37 -9.99 -1.17
C TYR A 51 -8.56 -10.65 -2.29
N LYS A 52 -9.06 -10.53 -3.52
CA LYS A 52 -8.41 -11.06 -4.72
C LYS A 52 -7.83 -9.91 -5.52
N TYR A 53 -6.51 -9.75 -5.43
CA TYR A 53 -5.77 -8.82 -6.28
C TYR A 53 -5.82 -9.30 -7.74
N SER A 54 -6.00 -8.38 -8.66
CA SER A 54 -6.11 -8.69 -10.09
C SER A 54 -5.56 -7.54 -10.92
N ASP A 55 -4.99 -7.89 -12.07
CA ASP A 55 -4.47 -6.90 -13.00
C ASP A 55 -5.60 -6.17 -13.73
N GLU A 56 -6.72 -6.89 -13.93
CA GLU A 56 -7.95 -6.42 -14.55
C GLU A 56 -8.63 -5.31 -13.73
N ASP A 57 -8.69 -5.46 -12.41
CA ASP A 57 -9.24 -4.42 -11.51
C ASP A 57 -8.19 -3.35 -11.15
N GLY A 58 -6.94 -3.52 -11.62
CA GLY A 58 -5.83 -2.64 -11.32
C GLY A 58 -5.44 -2.67 -9.84
N THR A 59 -5.55 -3.83 -9.17
CA THR A 59 -5.35 -3.97 -7.72
C THR A 59 -4.16 -4.87 -7.42
N TYR A 60 -3.28 -4.41 -6.53
CA TYR A 60 -1.99 -5.06 -6.31
C TYR A 60 -1.59 -5.08 -4.84
N SER A 61 -1.03 -6.21 -4.41
CA SER A 61 -0.31 -6.33 -3.15
C SER A 61 1.20 -6.17 -3.40
N PRO A 62 1.92 -5.33 -2.63
CA PRO A 62 3.37 -5.27 -2.70
C PRO A 62 4.05 -6.60 -2.36
N TRP A 63 3.40 -7.48 -1.59
CA TRP A 63 3.92 -8.81 -1.29
C TRP A 63 3.94 -9.74 -2.50
N ASP A 64 3.08 -9.52 -3.50
CA ASP A 64 3.07 -10.31 -4.73
C ASP A 64 4.20 -9.89 -5.69
N LEU A 65 4.84 -8.77 -5.39
CA LEU A 65 5.97 -8.22 -6.15
C LEU A 65 7.33 -8.65 -5.61
N VAL A 66 7.37 -9.57 -4.65
CA VAL A 66 8.62 -10.09 -4.09
C VAL A 66 8.67 -11.61 -4.12
N GLU A 67 9.86 -12.14 -4.33
CA GLU A 67 10.16 -13.57 -4.17
C GLU A 67 10.84 -13.78 -2.83
N ILE A 68 10.31 -14.70 -2.01
CA ILE A 68 10.80 -14.95 -0.65
C ILE A 68 11.44 -16.34 -0.61
N ASP A 69 12.74 -16.39 -0.28
CA ASP A 69 13.45 -17.62 0.04
C ASP A 69 13.22 -17.94 1.52
N ARG A 70 12.59 -19.08 1.79
CA ARG A 70 12.29 -19.57 3.14
C ARG A 70 13.14 -20.80 3.42
N ARG A 71 14.19 -20.62 4.22
CA ARG A 71 15.03 -21.70 4.74
C ARG A 71 14.89 -21.80 6.25
N THR A 72 15.24 -22.95 6.82
CA THR A 72 15.12 -23.26 8.25
C THR A 72 15.76 -22.19 9.16
N GLU A 73 16.86 -21.59 8.72
CA GLU A 73 17.61 -20.60 9.51
C GLU A 73 17.36 -19.15 9.07
N ARG A 74 16.80 -18.92 7.88
CA ARG A 74 16.71 -17.58 7.27
C ARG A 74 15.50 -17.47 6.33
N THR A 75 14.73 -16.41 6.53
CA THR A 75 13.67 -15.99 5.60
C THR A 75 14.00 -14.61 5.04
N ARG A 76 14.13 -14.49 3.72
CA ARG A 76 14.53 -13.23 3.08
C ARG A 76 13.89 -13.03 1.71
N ILE A 77 13.74 -11.77 1.31
CA ILE A 77 13.43 -11.38 -0.06
C ILE A 77 14.69 -11.57 -0.90
N VAL A 78 14.55 -12.28 -2.02
CA VAL A 78 15.66 -12.58 -2.94
C VAL A 78 15.52 -11.90 -4.30
N ARG A 79 14.29 -11.55 -4.69
CA ARG A 79 14.01 -10.84 -5.95
C ARG A 79 12.80 -9.93 -5.78
N THR A 80 12.78 -8.88 -6.57
CA THR A 80 11.64 -7.96 -6.72
C THR A 80 11.15 -7.97 -8.17
N LYS A 81 9.87 -7.69 -8.35
CA LYS A 81 9.21 -7.50 -9.64
C LYS A 81 8.61 -6.11 -9.69
N LYS A 82 8.28 -5.65 -10.89
CA LYS A 82 7.58 -4.40 -11.13
C LYS A 82 6.35 -4.64 -11.99
N ILE A 83 5.33 -3.83 -11.77
CA ILE A 83 4.16 -3.72 -12.64
C ILE A 83 4.39 -2.48 -13.51
N VAL A 84 4.10 -2.61 -14.81
CA VAL A 84 4.15 -1.48 -15.75
C VAL A 84 2.78 -1.33 -16.37
N LYS A 85 2.22 -0.13 -16.29
CA LYS A 85 0.92 0.22 -16.86
C LYS A 85 1.07 1.41 -17.78
N THR A 86 0.45 1.31 -18.95
CA THR A 86 0.32 2.44 -19.86
C THR A 86 -1.11 2.98 -19.82
N CYS A 87 -1.25 4.29 -20.04
CA CYS A 87 -2.53 4.97 -20.16
C CYS A 87 -2.38 6.11 -21.16
N LYS A 88 -3.24 6.11 -22.18
CA LYS A 88 -3.26 7.19 -23.16
C LYS A 88 -4.22 8.27 -22.68
N LEU A 89 -3.66 9.44 -22.38
CA LEU A 89 -4.43 10.64 -22.01
C LEU A 89 -4.34 11.68 -23.13
N SER A 90 -4.96 12.84 -22.92
CA SER A 90 -5.08 13.89 -23.95
C SER A 90 -3.75 14.40 -24.49
N SER A 91 -2.70 14.43 -23.66
CA SER A 91 -1.37 14.92 -24.01
C SER A 91 -0.44 13.85 -24.58
N GLY A 92 -0.77 12.56 -24.43
CA GLY A 92 0.07 11.46 -24.87
C GLY A 92 -0.03 10.21 -23.98
N GLU A 93 0.92 9.30 -24.15
CA GLU A 93 1.00 8.06 -23.39
C GLU A 93 1.81 8.24 -22.11
N TYR A 94 1.20 7.87 -20.99
CA TYR A 94 1.84 7.83 -19.68
C TYR A 94 2.17 6.39 -19.32
N THR A 95 3.35 6.18 -18.77
CA THR A 95 3.76 4.90 -18.18
C THR A 95 3.86 5.05 -16.67
N ILE A 96 3.13 4.21 -15.96
CA ILE A 96 3.19 4.08 -14.51
C ILE A 96 3.91 2.79 -14.16
N THR A 97 5.01 2.92 -13.43
CA THR A 97 5.72 1.77 -12.86
C THR A 97 5.39 1.66 -11.38
N ILE A 98 4.94 0.49 -10.91
CA ILE A 98 4.68 0.21 -9.50
C ILE A 98 5.66 -0.88 -9.05
N GLU A 99 6.36 -0.63 -7.95
CA GLU A 99 7.41 -1.50 -7.42
C GLU A 99 7.23 -1.68 -5.92
N PRO A 100 7.75 -2.78 -5.33
CA PRO A 100 7.78 -2.90 -3.89
C PRO A 100 8.76 -1.89 -3.27
N GLN A 101 8.36 -1.31 -2.15
CA GLN A 101 9.24 -0.60 -1.22
C GLN A 101 9.59 -1.58 -0.08
N VAL A 102 10.72 -2.26 -0.26
CA VAL A 102 11.26 -3.22 0.72
C VAL A 102 12.07 -2.45 1.77
N PHE A 103 11.63 -2.49 3.03
CA PHE A 103 12.36 -1.83 4.13
C PHE A 103 13.48 -2.70 4.71
N SER A 104 13.38 -4.02 4.57
CA SER A 104 14.41 -4.97 4.95
C SER A 104 14.31 -6.22 4.08
N ASN A 105 15.42 -6.67 3.49
CA ASN A 105 15.46 -7.94 2.78
C ASN A 105 15.38 -9.13 3.73
N ASN A 106 15.75 -8.97 5.00
CA ASN A 106 15.56 -9.98 6.02
C ASN A 106 14.15 -9.81 6.63
N LEU A 107 13.31 -10.85 6.54
CA LEU A 107 11.94 -10.78 7.06
C LEU A 107 11.85 -10.98 8.58
N SER A 108 12.97 -11.26 9.24
CA SER A 108 13.08 -11.19 10.70
C SER A 108 13.31 -9.74 11.17
N GLY A 109 12.79 -9.41 12.35
CA GLY A 109 12.86 -8.07 12.91
C GLY A 109 11.74 -7.14 12.44
N THR A 110 11.68 -5.94 13.01
CA THR A 110 10.44 -5.16 12.96
C THR A 110 10.11 -4.52 11.62
N CYS A 111 11.09 -4.25 10.77
CA CYS A 111 10.84 -3.75 9.42
C CYS A 111 10.79 -4.86 8.37
N GLY A 112 11.20 -6.08 8.73
CA GLY A 112 11.11 -7.24 7.86
C GLY A 112 9.68 -7.72 7.66
N THR A 113 8.78 -7.42 8.61
CA THR A 113 7.35 -7.78 8.52
C THR A 113 6.50 -6.74 7.80
N SER A 114 7.12 -5.74 7.18
CA SER A 114 6.42 -4.65 6.50
C SER A 114 7.01 -4.40 5.12
N ILE A 115 6.14 -4.21 4.15
CA ILE A 115 6.47 -3.83 2.79
C ILE A 115 5.43 -2.80 2.35
N SER A 116 5.88 -1.82 1.59
CA SER A 116 5.00 -0.83 0.95
C SER A 116 5.21 -0.90 -0.56
N SER A 117 4.71 0.07 -1.30
CA SER A 117 4.99 0.23 -2.72
C SER A 117 5.67 1.56 -3.00
N ALA A 118 6.27 1.68 -4.18
CA ALA A 118 6.72 2.91 -4.78
C ALA A 118 6.13 3.02 -6.19
N PHE A 119 6.10 4.25 -6.71
CA PHE A 119 5.64 4.52 -8.06
C PHE A 119 6.59 5.45 -8.80
N THR A 120 6.65 5.28 -10.11
CA THR A 120 7.32 6.19 -11.05
C THR A 120 6.30 6.57 -12.12
N VAL A 121 6.31 7.83 -12.54
CA VAL A 121 5.47 8.33 -13.64
C VAL A 121 6.39 8.82 -14.75
N THR A 122 6.27 8.20 -15.92
CA THR A 122 7.01 8.55 -17.13
C THR A 122 6.03 9.07 -18.17
N PHE A 123 6.38 10.15 -18.85
CA PHE A 123 5.64 10.71 -19.97
C PHE A 123 6.64 11.02 -21.08
N ASP A 124 6.35 10.53 -22.29
CA ASP A 124 7.23 10.70 -23.46
C ASP A 124 8.70 10.28 -23.23
N GLY A 125 8.89 9.19 -22.47
CA GLY A 125 10.22 8.67 -22.12
C GLY A 125 10.95 9.43 -21.01
N PHE A 126 10.36 10.48 -20.43
CA PHE A 126 10.92 11.24 -19.31
C PHE A 126 10.16 10.99 -18.01
N ASP A 127 10.89 10.81 -16.91
CA ASP A 127 10.29 10.69 -15.58
C ASP A 127 9.79 12.06 -15.11
N ILE A 128 8.49 12.34 -15.32
CA ILE A 128 7.82 13.51 -14.73
C ILE A 128 7.62 13.36 -13.22
N ARG A 129 7.75 12.11 -12.73
CA ARG A 129 7.91 11.80 -11.32
C ARG A 129 8.83 10.61 -11.16
N GLU A 130 10.02 10.87 -10.63
CA GLU A 130 10.96 9.84 -10.21
C GLU A 130 10.34 8.89 -9.17
N ARG A 131 10.98 7.72 -9.01
CA ARG A 131 10.58 6.68 -8.07
C ARG A 131 10.32 7.26 -6.67
N THR A 132 9.05 7.30 -6.29
CA THR A 132 8.57 7.85 -5.03
C THR A 132 7.88 6.74 -4.22
N PRO A 133 8.36 6.41 -3.00
CA PRO A 133 7.67 5.45 -2.15
C PRO A 133 6.36 6.03 -1.60
N PHE A 134 5.34 5.19 -1.42
CA PHE A 134 4.14 5.60 -0.69
C PHE A 134 4.42 5.80 0.80
N GLU A 135 5.44 5.13 1.32
CA GLU A 135 5.91 5.18 2.70
C GLU A 135 7.44 5.20 2.71
N ASP A 136 8.04 6.27 3.24
CA ASP A 136 9.49 6.44 3.27
C ASP A 136 10.18 5.45 4.21
N TYR A 137 9.53 5.14 5.34
CA TYR A 137 10.10 4.35 6.42
C TYR A 137 9.05 3.41 7.04
N CYS A 138 9.46 2.18 7.34
CA CYS A 138 8.66 1.20 8.09
C CYS A 138 8.26 1.64 9.52
N ARG A 139 8.92 2.65 10.07
CA ARG A 139 8.74 3.15 11.44
C ARG A 139 8.84 4.68 11.45
N GLY A 140 8.30 5.28 12.51
CA GLY A 140 8.28 6.72 12.69
C GLY A 140 6.94 7.33 12.28
N ASN A 141 6.91 8.66 12.14
CA ASN A 141 5.67 9.42 11.93
C ASN A 141 5.59 10.11 10.57
N SER A 142 6.47 9.75 9.62
CA SER A 142 6.42 10.32 8.26
C SER A 142 5.04 10.10 7.63
N PRO A 143 4.45 11.14 7.01
CA PRO A 143 3.17 11.00 6.33
C PRO A 143 3.22 9.98 5.20
N ILE A 144 2.13 9.24 5.04
CA ILE A 144 1.96 8.22 4.01
C ILE A 144 1.22 8.84 2.83
N ILE A 145 1.73 8.63 1.62
CA ILE A 145 1.01 8.96 0.40
C ILE A 145 -0.17 7.99 0.29
N THR A 146 -1.37 8.53 0.12
CA THR A 146 -2.60 7.74 -0.02
C THR A 146 -3.23 7.86 -1.39
N ARG A 147 -2.93 8.96 -2.11
CA ARG A 147 -3.39 9.16 -3.47
C ARG A 147 -2.37 9.94 -4.28
N VAL A 148 -2.17 9.50 -5.51
CA VAL A 148 -1.47 10.24 -6.57
C VAL A 148 -2.46 10.45 -7.70
N THR A 149 -2.57 11.67 -8.21
CA THR A 149 -3.39 11.99 -9.38
C THR A 149 -2.51 12.65 -10.43
N ILE A 150 -2.47 12.06 -11.62
CA ILE A 150 -1.78 12.60 -12.79
C ILE A 150 -2.83 13.18 -13.71
N PHE A 151 -2.67 14.43 -14.13
CA PHE A 151 -3.58 15.12 -15.03
C PHE A 151 -3.00 15.13 -16.44
N GLY A 152 -3.71 14.52 -17.40
CA GLY A 152 -3.22 14.38 -18.79
C GLY A 152 -2.90 15.72 -19.42
N LYS A 153 -3.86 16.64 -19.39
CA LYS A 153 -3.73 17.97 -20.01
C LYS A 153 -2.50 18.78 -19.59
N THR A 154 -2.04 18.64 -18.34
CA THR A 154 -0.96 19.46 -17.78
C THR A 154 0.29 18.66 -17.42
N SER A 155 0.24 17.34 -17.46
CA SER A 155 1.25 16.44 -16.86
C SER A 155 1.53 16.69 -15.37
N GLU A 156 0.65 17.43 -14.67
CA GLU A 156 0.82 17.72 -13.26
C GLU A 156 0.58 16.45 -12.43
N VAL A 157 1.44 16.20 -11.44
CA VAL A 157 1.31 15.09 -10.48
C VAL A 157 0.98 15.63 -9.09
N LYS A 158 -0.26 15.44 -8.65
CA LYS A 158 -0.72 15.81 -7.30
C LYS A 158 -0.63 14.64 -6.35
N VAL A 159 -0.03 14.86 -5.19
CA VAL A 159 0.19 13.83 -4.17
C VAL A 159 -0.53 14.21 -2.88
N LYS A 160 -1.48 13.37 -2.45
CA LYS A 160 -2.17 13.49 -1.16
C LYS A 160 -1.49 12.60 -0.12
N ARG A 161 -1.27 13.16 1.07
CA ARG A 161 -0.67 12.46 2.21
C ARG A 161 -1.59 12.47 3.42
N LEU A 162 -1.48 11.43 4.25
CA LEU A 162 -2.08 11.37 5.59
C LEU A 162 -0.98 11.13 6.64
N PRO A 163 -1.11 11.68 7.85
CA PRO A 163 -0.29 11.22 8.97
C PRO A 163 -0.40 9.70 9.16
N ARG A 164 0.71 9.03 9.48
CA ARG A 164 0.78 7.57 9.60
C ARG A 164 -0.30 6.98 10.50
N TYR A 165 -0.54 7.60 11.67
CA TYR A 165 -1.53 7.15 12.65
C TYR A 165 -2.99 7.24 12.16
N LYS A 166 -3.26 7.96 11.07
CA LYS A 166 -4.57 7.99 10.41
C LYS A 166 -4.68 6.97 9.29
N PHE A 167 -3.55 6.45 8.81
CA PHE A 167 -3.52 5.49 7.72
C PHE A 167 -3.66 4.05 8.24
N TYR A 168 -2.94 3.71 9.31
CA TYR A 168 -3.04 2.43 10.02
C TYR A 168 -4.06 2.49 11.15
#